data_AF-A0A7K4UU94-F1
#
_entry.id   AF-A0A7K4UU94-F1
#
_cell.length_a   1.000
_cell.length_b   1.000
_cell.length_c   1.000
_cell.angle_alpha   90.00
_cell.angle_beta   90.00
_cell.angle_gamma   90.00
#
_symmetry.space_group_name_H-M   'P 1'
#
loop_
_entity.id
_entity.type
_entity.pdbx_description
1 polymer ?
#
loop_
_entity_poly.entity_id
_entity_poly.type
_entity_poly.pdbx_seq_one_letter_code
_entity_poly.pdbx_strand_id
1 'polypeptide(L)'
;EEVKKLEDELQTLQKLKNLQIHRHNKLQLLVATNSHLLQTFQGREEEALKEWKEGLEVFTAANNKLDNELQSLIAAVKEFASFFTASDSEQGSDKHPVFFSQISLDRYLSVEEQSTAALTSHLKKLFYEGMPKCAENSHEDSFQLEDLIKQVPFDEANEMCEERQEIARLQAAYICAQNQLIQLQAEEEGMNSAIKCAESLLQSLDKDIGQQENIDAKISSLSAEISAIKQDIARINNEELLPLLKKKAQLLTAPVVKEYLDHQIARQDCYAAIQDKIGRHLIRQKTSFELIQLAYEMEMKKHQEFSCQLENLVESLNQSTDELEQRLQVIAERTEQAKPRSTISPEDGLACRLYQLLEGGSKKQQLFKTYKSLEQMAQKLKQDCAAVEDQLAASAQEQSLLLSNLEGDVDALRGALYCGTNQIQLQSPELTEQFHQLEVDLDELNHLLKDLVVDLKSKRSFLESNRLLQMERDLYVHFFKDEEQLKEMVERLEQQSQAKASGLEDENFTTS
;
A
#
# COMPACT_ATOMS: atom_id res chain seq x y z
N GLU A 1 -0.20 -51.50 79.37
CA GLU A 1 -0.13 -50.11 78.89
C GLU A 1 0.19 -50.00 77.40
N GLU A 2 1.02 -50.88 76.83
CA GLU A 2 1.37 -50.88 75.40
C GLU A 2 0.19 -51.12 74.45
N VAL A 3 -0.76 -52.00 74.79
CA VAL A 3 -1.94 -52.28 73.96
C VAL A 3 -2.81 -51.02 73.77
N LYS A 4 -2.99 -50.21 74.82
CA LYS A 4 -3.73 -48.94 74.72
C LYS A 4 -3.01 -47.91 73.86
N LYS A 5 -1.68 -47.82 73.96
CA LYS A 5 -0.87 -46.91 73.13
C LYS A 5 -0.96 -47.28 71.65
N LEU A 6 -0.92 -48.58 71.32
CA LEU A 6 -1.09 -49.08 69.96
C LEU A 6 -2.51 -48.85 69.41
N GLU A 7 -3.55 -48.96 70.24
CA GLU A 7 -4.93 -48.63 69.87
C GLU A 7 -5.11 -47.12 69.60
N ASP A 8 -4.51 -46.27 70.43
CA ASP A 8 -4.51 -44.82 70.24
C ASP A 8 -3.73 -44.43 68.98
N GLU A 9 -2.56 -45.03 68.73
CA GLU A 9 -1.79 -44.84 67.49
C GLU A 9 -2.58 -45.29 66.26
N LEU A 10 -3.25 -46.43 66.32
CA LEU A 10 -4.08 -46.92 65.22
C LEU A 10 -5.23 -45.95 64.92
N GLN A 11 -5.90 -45.40 65.95
CA GLN A 11 -6.91 -44.36 65.75
C GLN A 11 -6.34 -43.07 65.14
N THR A 12 -5.13 -42.64 65.53
CA THR A 12 -4.50 -41.46 64.94
C THR A 12 -4.11 -41.69 63.48
N LEU A 13 -3.56 -42.86 63.14
CA LEU A 13 -3.24 -43.26 61.77
C LEU A 13 -4.49 -43.36 60.89
N GLN A 14 -5.61 -43.86 61.45
CA GLN A 14 -6.87 -43.95 60.73
C GLN A 14 -7.48 -42.57 60.46
N LYS A 15 -7.39 -41.64 61.42
CA LYS A 15 -7.73 -40.22 61.22
C LYS A 15 -6.84 -39.57 60.15
N LEU A 16 -5.54 -39.85 60.18
CA LEU A 16 -4.56 -39.30 59.23
C LEU A 16 -4.82 -39.81 57.79
N LYS A 17 -5.11 -41.12 57.64
CA LYS A 17 -5.54 -41.73 56.38
C LYS A 17 -6.82 -41.09 55.83
N ASN A 18 -7.85 -40.90 56.66
CA ASN A 18 -9.09 -40.27 56.24
C ASN A 18 -8.88 -38.82 55.79
N LEU A 19 -8.01 -38.09 56.49
CA LEU A 19 -7.62 -36.73 56.13
C LEU A 19 -6.87 -36.69 54.79
N GLN A 20 -6.01 -37.68 54.54
CA GLN A 20 -5.26 -37.82 53.28
C GLN A 20 -6.19 -38.14 52.11
N ILE A 21 -7.16 -39.03 52.29
CA ILE A 21 -8.21 -39.34 51.31
C ILE A 21 -9.05 -38.10 51.01
N HIS A 22 -9.46 -37.35 52.05
CA HIS A 22 -10.23 -36.12 51.84
C HIS A 22 -9.44 -35.06 51.04
N ARG A 23 -8.14 -34.88 51.35
CA ARG A 23 -7.24 -33.99 50.58
C ARG A 23 -7.10 -34.46 49.13
N HIS A 24 -6.91 -35.77 48.92
CA HIS A 24 -6.80 -36.35 47.58
C HIS A 24 -8.06 -36.12 46.75
N ASN A 25 -9.25 -36.42 47.30
CA ASN A 25 -10.53 -36.21 46.62
C ASN A 25 -10.76 -34.73 46.30
N LYS A 26 -10.38 -33.81 47.21
CA LYS A 26 -10.46 -32.37 46.97
C LYS A 26 -9.52 -31.91 45.85
N LEU A 27 -8.29 -32.43 45.80
CA LEU A 27 -7.34 -32.15 44.73
C LEU A 27 -7.83 -32.72 43.39
N GLN A 28 -8.39 -33.93 43.38
CA GLN A 28 -8.92 -34.55 42.17
C GLN A 28 -10.11 -33.76 41.60
N LEU A 29 -11.00 -33.24 42.47
CA LEU A 29 -12.08 -32.34 42.06
C LEU A 29 -11.53 -31.06 41.44
N LEU A 30 -10.53 -30.43 42.08
CA LEU A 30 -9.86 -29.23 41.56
C LEU A 30 -9.20 -29.47 40.19
N VAL A 31 -8.55 -30.62 40.01
CA VAL A 31 -7.96 -31.02 38.73
C VAL A 31 -9.04 -31.16 37.67
N ALA A 32 -10.16 -31.82 37.97
CA ALA A 32 -11.26 -31.99 37.02
C ALA A 32 -11.94 -30.66 36.65
N THR A 33 -12.13 -29.75 37.63
CA THR A 33 -12.68 -28.42 37.35
C THR A 33 -11.73 -27.58 36.50
N ASN A 34 -10.42 -27.64 36.79
CA ASN A 34 -9.42 -26.91 36.02
C ASN A 34 -9.28 -27.47 34.60
N SER A 35 -9.32 -28.80 34.42
CA SER A 35 -9.25 -29.40 33.08
C SER A 35 -10.45 -29.01 32.22
N HIS A 36 -11.66 -28.99 32.81
CA HIS A 36 -12.86 -28.54 32.10
C HIS A 36 -12.75 -27.06 31.70
N LEU A 37 -12.32 -26.19 32.63
CA LEU A 37 -12.10 -24.77 32.32
C LEU A 37 -11.08 -24.59 31.20
N LEU A 38 -9.97 -25.31 31.25
CA LEU A 38 -8.91 -25.26 30.24
C LEU A 38 -9.45 -25.67 28.86
N GLN A 39 -10.25 -26.73 28.79
CA GLN A 39 -10.91 -27.15 27.55
C GLN A 39 -11.89 -26.10 27.02
N THR A 40 -12.68 -25.45 27.89
CA THR A 40 -13.56 -24.35 27.47
C THR A 40 -12.80 -23.13 26.98
N PHE A 41 -11.64 -22.81 27.57
CA PHE A 41 -10.78 -21.72 27.11
C PHE A 41 -10.16 -22.04 25.75
N GLN A 42 -9.70 -23.28 25.53
CA GLN A 42 -9.19 -23.73 24.23
C GLN A 42 -10.25 -23.62 23.14
N GLY A 43 -11.49 -24.06 23.40
CA GLY A 43 -12.57 -23.91 22.42
C GLY A 43 -12.85 -22.45 22.05
N ARG A 44 -12.84 -21.54 23.04
CA ARG A 44 -13.00 -20.09 22.79
C ARG A 44 -11.82 -19.48 22.03
N GLU A 45 -10.60 -19.95 22.31
CA GLU A 45 -9.40 -19.52 21.59
C GLU A 45 -9.44 -19.94 20.12
N GLU A 46 -9.81 -21.20 19.84
CA GLU A 46 -9.97 -21.71 18.48
C GLU A 46 -11.06 -20.96 17.69
N GLU A 47 -12.20 -20.67 18.33
CA GLU A 47 -13.28 -19.88 17.72
C GLU A 47 -12.83 -18.45 17.40
N ALA A 48 -12.18 -17.76 18.36
CA ALA A 48 -11.64 -16.42 18.13
C ALA A 48 -10.55 -16.40 17.05
N LEU A 49 -9.68 -17.42 16.99
CA LEU A 49 -8.69 -17.57 15.94
C LEU A 49 -9.33 -17.79 14.58
N LYS A 50 -10.43 -18.53 14.51
CA LYS A 50 -11.19 -18.76 13.29
C LYS A 50 -11.83 -17.47 12.80
N GLU A 51 -12.54 -16.74 13.67
CA GLU A 51 -13.14 -15.44 13.35
C GLU A 51 -12.09 -14.43 12.89
N TRP A 52 -10.92 -14.40 13.55
CA TRP A 52 -9.81 -13.53 13.16
C TRP A 52 -9.27 -13.88 11.77
N LYS A 53 -9.09 -15.17 11.45
CA LYS A 53 -8.65 -15.62 10.11
C LYS A 53 -9.67 -15.26 9.04
N GLU A 54 -10.95 -15.52 9.28
CA GLU A 54 -12.04 -15.16 8.36
C GLU A 54 -12.08 -13.64 8.12
N GLY A 55 -11.95 -12.84 9.17
CA GLY A 55 -11.86 -11.38 9.07
C GLY A 55 -10.62 -10.91 8.30
N LEU A 56 -9.47 -11.54 8.53
CA LEU A 56 -8.23 -11.25 7.81
C LEU A 56 -8.36 -11.56 6.32
N GLU A 57 -8.93 -12.72 5.96
CA GLU A 57 -9.16 -13.11 4.57
C GLU A 57 -10.05 -12.11 3.84
N VAL A 58 -11.18 -11.72 4.45
CA VAL A 58 -12.09 -10.70 3.89
C VAL A 58 -11.36 -9.36 3.71
N PHE A 59 -10.58 -8.93 4.70
CA PHE A 59 -9.82 -7.68 4.63
C PHE A 59 -8.76 -7.72 3.51
N THR A 60 -7.99 -8.80 3.40
CA THR A 60 -7.00 -8.96 2.31
C THR A 60 -7.65 -9.00 0.94
N ALA A 61 -8.81 -9.67 0.80
CA ALA A 61 -9.54 -9.69 -0.46
C ALA A 61 -10.03 -8.29 -0.86
N ALA A 62 -10.56 -7.52 0.10
CA ALA A 62 -10.99 -6.14 -0.13
C ALA A 62 -9.81 -5.22 -0.50
N ASN A 63 -8.66 -5.37 0.16
CA ASN A 63 -7.46 -4.57 -0.13
C ASN A 63 -6.92 -4.87 -1.53
N ASN A 64 -6.80 -6.15 -1.89
CA ASN A 64 -6.38 -6.55 -3.23
C ASN A 64 -7.32 -6.02 -4.32
N LYS A 65 -8.64 -6.00 -4.04
CA LYS A 65 -9.62 -5.42 -4.97
C LYS A 65 -9.40 -3.92 -5.14
N LEU A 66 -9.23 -3.18 -4.05
CA LEU A 66 -8.94 -1.74 -4.08
C LEU A 66 -7.65 -1.44 -4.84
N ASP A 67 -6.58 -2.20 -4.59
CA ASP A 67 -5.29 -2.03 -5.27
C ASP A 67 -5.43 -2.23 -6.78
N ASN A 68 -6.20 -3.23 -7.21
CA ASN A 68 -6.49 -3.46 -8.64
C ASN A 68 -7.30 -2.31 -9.25
N GLU A 69 -8.30 -1.79 -8.55
CA GLU A 69 -9.10 -0.65 -9.01
C GLU A 69 -8.23 0.62 -9.14
N LEU A 70 -7.35 0.88 -8.17
CA LEU A 70 -6.38 1.99 -8.23
C LEU A 70 -5.38 1.84 -9.37
N GLN A 71 -4.86 0.64 -9.61
CA GLN A 71 -3.98 0.39 -10.76
C GLN A 71 -4.70 0.60 -12.09
N SER A 72 -5.96 0.15 -12.20
CA SER A 72 -6.79 0.40 -13.37
C SER A 72 -7.05 1.89 -13.58
N LEU A 73 -7.31 2.64 -12.50
CA LEU A 73 -7.48 4.09 -12.56
C LEU A 73 -6.20 4.78 -13.03
N ILE A 74 -5.04 4.41 -12.50
CA ILE A 74 -3.74 4.94 -12.92
C ILE A 74 -3.49 4.65 -14.41
N ALA A 75 -3.81 3.44 -14.88
CA ALA A 75 -3.69 3.08 -16.29
C ALA A 75 -4.60 3.94 -17.17
N ALA A 76 -5.88 4.11 -16.78
CA ALA A 76 -6.83 4.95 -17.51
C ALA A 76 -6.40 6.43 -17.54
N VAL A 77 -5.87 6.96 -16.45
CA VAL A 77 -5.34 8.34 -16.40
C VAL A 77 -4.10 8.49 -17.28
N LYS A 78 -3.22 7.48 -17.34
CA LYS A 78 -2.07 7.47 -18.27
C LYS A 78 -2.51 7.43 -19.72
N GLU A 79 -3.51 6.62 -20.05
CA GLU A 79 -4.11 6.57 -21.38
C GLU A 79 -4.73 7.93 -21.74
N PHE A 80 -5.48 8.53 -20.82
CA PHE A 80 -6.05 9.87 -21.00
C PHE A 80 -4.97 10.94 -21.23
N ALA A 81 -3.90 10.94 -20.43
CA ALA A 81 -2.78 11.86 -20.61
C ALA A 81 -2.03 11.66 -21.94
N SER A 82 -2.05 10.44 -22.49
CA SER A 82 -1.43 10.16 -23.79
C SER A 82 -2.11 10.89 -24.95
N PHE A 83 -3.40 11.21 -24.83
CA PHE A 83 -4.12 11.97 -25.85
C PHE A 83 -3.64 13.41 -25.99
N PHE A 84 -3.09 14.02 -24.92
CA PHE A 84 -2.57 15.39 -24.93
C PHE A 84 -1.10 15.49 -25.35
N THR A 85 -0.34 14.39 -25.27
CA THR A 85 1.12 14.37 -25.50
C THR A 85 1.52 13.89 -26.90
N ALA A 86 0.56 13.43 -27.71
CA ALA A 86 0.83 12.80 -29.01
C ALA A 86 1.10 13.77 -30.18
N SER A 87 1.21 15.09 -29.95
CA SER A 87 1.23 16.07 -31.04
C SER A 87 2.56 16.28 -31.77
N ASP A 88 3.70 15.87 -31.21
CA ASP A 88 5.01 16.29 -31.74
C ASP A 88 5.91 15.17 -32.31
N SER A 89 5.47 13.90 -32.34
CA SER A 89 6.29 12.85 -32.97
C SER A 89 5.95 12.71 -34.45
N GLU A 90 6.76 13.34 -35.30
CA GLU A 90 6.77 13.21 -36.78
C GLU A 90 7.08 11.78 -37.30
N GLN A 91 6.96 10.73 -36.48
CA GLN A 91 7.31 9.36 -36.86
C GLN A 91 6.13 8.41 -36.68
N GLY A 92 5.35 8.29 -37.74
CA GLY A 92 5.08 6.98 -38.35
C GLY A 92 4.08 6.04 -37.67
N SER A 93 3.16 6.53 -36.84
CA SER A 93 1.98 5.73 -36.48
C SER A 93 0.70 6.51 -36.80
N ASP A 94 -0.23 5.86 -37.50
CA ASP A 94 -1.60 6.30 -37.83
C ASP A 94 -2.43 6.68 -36.60
N LYS A 95 -2.00 7.68 -35.83
CA LYS A 95 -2.77 8.22 -34.72
C LYS A 95 -3.68 9.30 -35.30
N HIS A 96 -4.93 8.92 -35.49
CA HIS A 96 -5.98 9.88 -35.79
C HIS A 96 -6.05 10.94 -34.69
N PRO A 97 -6.14 12.23 -35.04
CA PRO A 97 -6.30 13.31 -34.07
C PRO A 97 -7.56 13.04 -33.24
N VAL A 98 -7.40 13.03 -31.91
CA VAL A 98 -8.47 12.75 -30.95
C VAL A 98 -9.26 14.02 -30.66
N PHE A 99 -8.55 15.15 -30.63
CA PHE A 99 -9.12 16.47 -30.43
C PHE A 99 -9.22 17.24 -31.75
N PHE A 100 -10.23 18.10 -31.86
CA PHE A 100 -10.37 18.98 -33.00
C PHE A 100 -9.19 19.97 -33.06
N SER A 101 -8.64 20.35 -31.91
CA SER A 101 -7.43 21.16 -31.80
C SER A 101 -6.16 20.53 -32.38
N GLN A 102 -6.12 19.21 -32.55
CA GLN A 102 -5.00 18.49 -33.17
C GLN A 102 -5.11 18.42 -34.69
N ILE A 103 -6.26 18.81 -35.27
CA ILE A 103 -6.48 18.76 -36.71
C ILE A 103 -5.87 20.02 -37.34
N SER A 104 -4.92 19.83 -38.26
CA SER A 104 -4.35 20.93 -39.04
C SER A 104 -5.42 21.55 -39.95
N LEU A 105 -5.69 22.85 -39.80
CA LEU A 105 -6.60 23.60 -40.65
C LEU A 105 -5.97 24.06 -41.97
N ASP A 106 -4.65 23.89 -42.15
CA ASP A 106 -3.90 24.42 -43.28
C ASP A 106 -4.47 24.00 -44.63
N ARG A 107 -4.86 22.72 -44.76
CA ARG A 107 -5.49 22.22 -45.99
C ARG A 107 -6.83 22.92 -46.25
N TYR A 108 -7.66 23.11 -45.23
CA TYR A 108 -8.94 23.80 -45.38
C TYR A 108 -8.72 25.27 -45.77
N LEU A 109 -7.82 25.97 -45.08
CA LEU A 109 -7.47 27.37 -45.35
C LEU A 109 -6.92 27.54 -46.79
N SER A 110 -6.05 26.63 -47.24
CA SER A 110 -5.51 26.68 -48.60
C SER A 110 -6.59 26.51 -49.68
N VAL A 111 -7.59 25.66 -49.45
CA VAL A 111 -8.72 25.45 -50.36
C VAL A 111 -9.62 26.68 -50.38
N GLU A 112 -9.89 27.27 -49.20
CA GLU A 112 -10.72 28.46 -49.10
C GLU A 112 -10.05 29.67 -49.77
N GLU A 113 -8.74 29.86 -49.58
CA GLU A 113 -7.94 30.89 -50.24
C GLU A 113 -7.93 30.73 -51.76
N GLN A 114 -7.68 29.52 -52.26
CA GLN A 114 -7.76 29.22 -53.70
C GLN A 114 -9.15 29.48 -54.27
N SER A 115 -10.21 29.12 -53.53
CA SER A 115 -11.59 29.35 -53.97
C SER A 115 -11.94 30.84 -54.02
N THR A 116 -11.44 31.63 -53.06
CA THR A 116 -11.60 33.09 -53.02
C THR A 116 -10.85 33.73 -54.19
N ALA A 117 -9.61 33.33 -54.45
CA ALA A 117 -8.82 33.81 -55.57
C ALA A 117 -9.45 33.47 -56.94
N ALA A 118 -10.02 32.27 -57.08
CA ALA A 118 -10.76 31.86 -58.27
C ALA A 118 -12.04 32.71 -58.46
N LEU A 119 -12.75 33.03 -57.39
CA LEU A 119 -13.90 33.95 -57.45
C LEU A 119 -13.46 35.35 -57.87
N THR A 120 -12.42 35.91 -57.25
CA THR A 120 -11.91 37.25 -57.58
C THR A 120 -11.47 37.35 -59.04
N SER A 121 -10.76 36.35 -59.57
CA SER A 121 -10.35 36.32 -60.98
C SER A 121 -11.54 36.22 -61.94
N HIS A 122 -12.55 35.41 -61.61
CA HIS A 122 -13.80 35.33 -62.37
C HIS A 122 -14.57 36.65 -62.37
N LEU A 123 -14.59 37.37 -61.25
CA LEU A 123 -15.20 38.70 -61.15
C LEU A 123 -14.44 39.71 -61.99
N LYS A 124 -13.10 39.77 -61.89
CA LYS A 124 -12.27 40.63 -62.74
C LYS A 124 -12.62 40.40 -64.22
N LYS A 125 -12.69 39.15 -64.66
CA LYS A 125 -13.07 38.82 -66.04
C LYS A 125 -14.45 39.38 -66.42
N LEU A 126 -15.47 39.22 -65.58
CA LEU A 126 -16.83 39.73 -65.85
C LEU A 126 -16.90 41.26 -65.92
N PHE A 127 -16.19 41.96 -65.04
CA PHE A 127 -16.22 43.43 -64.99
C PHE A 127 -15.36 44.08 -66.09
N TYR A 128 -14.22 43.49 -66.46
CA TYR A 128 -13.30 44.07 -67.44
C TYR A 128 -13.53 43.59 -68.88
N GLU A 129 -14.08 42.39 -69.10
CA GLU A 129 -14.35 41.87 -70.45
C GLU A 129 -15.80 42.17 -70.92
N GLY A 130 -16.71 42.49 -69.99
CA GLY A 130 -18.11 42.85 -70.26
C GLY A 130 -18.39 44.36 -70.39
N MET A 131 -17.40 45.22 -70.15
CA MET A 131 -17.50 46.67 -70.39
C MET A 131 -16.80 46.99 -71.71
N PRO A 132 -17.44 47.70 -72.67
CA PRO A 132 -16.76 48.12 -73.88
C PRO A 132 -15.64 49.09 -73.48
N LYS A 133 -14.41 48.79 -73.93
CA LYS A 133 -13.22 49.67 -74.01
C LYS A 133 -13.50 51.14 -73.66
N CYS A 134 -13.49 51.47 -72.37
CA CYS A 134 -13.51 52.85 -71.89
C CYS A 134 -12.62 52.96 -70.65
N ALA A 135 -11.31 52.75 -70.84
CA ALA A 135 -10.22 53.37 -70.08
C ALA A 135 -8.93 52.60 -70.40
N GLU A 136 -8.19 53.04 -71.42
CA GLU A 136 -6.86 52.51 -71.76
C GLU A 136 -5.77 52.89 -70.75
N ASN A 137 -6.10 53.52 -69.61
CA ASN A 137 -5.11 54.10 -68.72
C ASN A 137 -5.43 53.87 -67.23
N SER A 138 -5.20 52.67 -66.69
CA SER A 138 -4.85 52.53 -65.26
C SER A 138 -4.18 51.18 -64.98
N HIS A 139 -3.11 51.24 -64.19
CA HIS A 139 -2.11 50.20 -63.94
C HIS A 139 -2.68 48.88 -63.36
N GLU A 140 -2.19 47.75 -63.87
CA GLU A 140 -2.62 46.37 -63.57
C GLU A 140 -2.31 45.86 -62.14
N ASP A 141 -1.48 46.53 -61.35
CA ASP A 141 -0.83 45.89 -60.19
C ASP A 141 -1.34 46.28 -58.79
N SER A 142 -2.44 47.02 -58.66
CA SER A 142 -2.93 47.40 -57.31
C SER A 142 -4.45 47.53 -57.24
N PHE A 143 -5.19 46.43 -57.20
CA PHE A 143 -6.62 46.46 -56.86
C PHE A 143 -6.97 45.35 -55.87
N GLN A 144 -7.13 45.75 -54.61
CA GLN A 144 -7.81 44.95 -53.58
C GLN A 144 -9.32 45.05 -53.79
N LEU A 145 -10.10 44.11 -53.25
CA LEU A 145 -11.56 44.03 -53.44
C LEU A 145 -12.27 45.33 -53.01
N GLU A 146 -11.69 46.05 -52.05
CA GLU A 146 -12.10 47.37 -51.59
C GLU A 146 -12.02 48.48 -52.65
N ASP A 147 -11.14 48.36 -53.65
CA ASP A 147 -10.99 49.37 -54.72
C ASP A 147 -12.04 49.21 -55.83
N LEU A 148 -12.52 47.98 -56.08
CA LEU A 148 -13.63 47.74 -57.03
C LEU A 148 -14.95 48.37 -56.54
N ILE A 149 -15.14 48.46 -55.22
CA ILE A 149 -16.34 49.05 -54.61
C ILE A 149 -16.26 50.59 -54.64
N LYS A 150 -15.04 51.17 -54.63
CA LYS A 150 -14.83 52.62 -54.61
C LYS A 150 -14.75 53.27 -56.01
N GLN A 151 -14.42 52.52 -57.05
CA GLN A 151 -14.21 53.05 -58.41
C GLN A 151 -15.47 53.13 -59.29
N VAL A 152 -16.67 53.22 -58.71
CA VAL A 152 -17.86 53.60 -59.48
C VAL A 152 -18.23 55.05 -59.17
N PRO A 153 -17.50 56.06 -59.69
CA PRO A 153 -18.14 57.35 -59.92
C PRO A 153 -19.09 57.13 -61.08
N PHE A 154 -20.34 56.85 -60.75
CA PHE A 154 -21.45 56.86 -61.70
C PHE A 154 -21.61 58.32 -62.16
N ASP A 155 -21.02 58.70 -63.29
CA ASP A 155 -21.29 60.00 -63.92
C ASP A 155 -22.61 59.92 -64.71
N GLU A 156 -23.67 59.53 -63.98
CA GLU A 156 -25.04 59.34 -64.47
C GLU A 156 -25.60 60.60 -65.12
N ALA A 157 -25.04 61.77 -64.77
CA ALA A 157 -25.47 63.05 -65.26
C ALA A 157 -25.00 63.33 -66.70
N ASN A 158 -23.86 62.78 -67.12
CA ASN A 158 -23.28 63.09 -68.42
C ASN A 158 -23.86 62.17 -69.54
N GLU A 159 -23.99 60.86 -69.29
CA GLU A 159 -24.59 59.91 -70.25
C GLU A 159 -26.08 60.21 -70.52
N MET A 160 -26.86 60.53 -69.48
CA MET A 160 -28.26 60.96 -69.62
C MET A 160 -28.43 62.23 -70.47
N CYS A 161 -27.40 63.07 -70.58
CA CYS A 161 -27.46 64.31 -71.33
C CYS A 161 -27.32 64.05 -72.83
N GLU A 162 -26.37 63.19 -73.22
CA GLU A 162 -26.12 62.82 -74.61
C GLU A 162 -27.29 62.02 -75.21
N GLU A 163 -27.86 61.09 -74.44
CA GLU A 163 -28.98 60.26 -74.91
C GLU A 163 -30.28 61.05 -75.11
N ARG A 164 -30.57 62.01 -74.22
CA ARG A 164 -31.70 62.93 -74.40
C ARG A 164 -31.52 63.81 -75.63
N GLN A 165 -30.29 64.23 -75.89
CA GLN A 165 -29.95 65.01 -77.07
C GLN A 165 -30.13 64.19 -78.35
N GLU A 166 -29.77 62.90 -78.32
CA GLU A 166 -29.93 61.99 -79.46
C GLU A 166 -31.40 61.68 -79.77
N ILE A 167 -32.23 61.47 -78.74
CA ILE A 167 -33.69 61.34 -78.90
C ILE A 167 -34.29 62.61 -79.53
N ALA A 168 -33.90 63.79 -79.06
CA ALA A 168 -34.35 65.05 -79.62
C ALA A 168 -33.91 65.20 -81.09
N ARG A 169 -32.71 64.76 -81.43
CA ARG A 169 -32.18 64.75 -82.81
C ARG A 169 -32.99 63.83 -83.72
N LEU A 170 -33.31 62.61 -83.27
CA LEU A 170 -34.14 61.65 -84.01
C LEU A 170 -35.57 62.16 -84.22
N GLN A 171 -36.17 62.77 -83.19
CA GLN A 171 -37.49 63.39 -83.31
C GLN A 171 -37.49 64.52 -84.34
N ALA A 172 -36.50 65.40 -84.30
CA ALA A 172 -36.37 66.50 -85.26
C ALA A 172 -36.20 65.98 -86.70
N ALA A 173 -35.32 64.99 -86.90
CA ALA A 173 -35.10 64.37 -88.21
C ALA A 173 -36.38 63.74 -88.78
N TYR A 174 -37.12 63.01 -87.96
CA TYR A 174 -38.40 62.41 -88.36
C TYR A 174 -39.44 63.47 -88.75
N ILE A 175 -39.59 64.54 -87.94
CA ILE A 175 -40.53 65.62 -88.24
C ILE A 175 -40.17 66.29 -89.58
N CYS A 176 -38.89 66.58 -89.81
CA CYS A 176 -38.43 67.18 -91.06
C CYS A 176 -38.69 66.26 -92.27
N ALA A 177 -38.31 64.98 -92.18
CA ALA A 177 -38.50 64.02 -93.26
C ALA A 177 -39.99 63.80 -93.59
N GLN A 178 -40.84 63.69 -92.57
CA GLN A 178 -42.27 63.48 -92.76
C GLN A 178 -42.97 64.73 -93.31
N ASN A 179 -42.56 65.93 -92.90
CA ASN A 179 -43.04 67.18 -93.49
C ASN A 179 -42.71 67.28 -94.98
N GLN A 180 -41.47 66.97 -95.35
CA GLN A 180 -41.03 66.97 -96.76
C GLN A 180 -41.82 65.94 -97.58
N LEU A 181 -42.04 64.75 -97.04
CA LEU A 181 -42.83 63.72 -97.71
C LEU A 181 -44.27 64.19 -97.98
N ILE A 182 -44.92 64.82 -96.99
CA ILE A 182 -46.29 65.33 -97.12
C ILE A 182 -46.36 66.47 -98.14
N GLN A 183 -45.36 67.36 -98.15
CA GLN A 183 -45.26 68.43 -99.16
C GLN A 183 -45.13 67.87 -100.57
N LEU A 184 -44.23 66.89 -100.77
CA LEU A 184 -44.05 66.25 -102.07
C LEU A 184 -45.31 65.50 -102.53
N GLN A 185 -46.01 64.81 -101.64
CA GLN A 185 -47.27 64.14 -101.94
C GLN A 185 -48.38 65.14 -102.31
N ALA A 186 -48.44 66.28 -101.62
CA ALA A 186 -49.39 67.34 -101.95
C ALA A 186 -49.09 68.00 -103.30
N GLU A 187 -47.81 68.20 -103.64
CA GLU A 187 -47.39 68.69 -104.95
C GLU A 187 -47.71 67.68 -106.06
N GLU A 188 -47.45 66.39 -105.84
CA GLU A 188 -47.79 65.32 -106.77
C GLU A 188 -49.30 65.24 -107.04
N GLU A 189 -50.12 65.22 -105.99
CA GLU A 189 -51.59 65.23 -106.14
C GLU A 189 -52.10 66.54 -106.75
N GLY A 190 -51.43 67.65 -106.46
CA GLY A 190 -51.68 68.95 -107.10
C GLY A 190 -51.42 68.89 -108.60
N MET A 191 -50.28 68.33 -109.04
CA MET A 191 -49.97 68.13 -110.46
C MET A 191 -50.94 67.14 -111.10
N ASN A 192 -51.26 66.02 -110.44
CA ASN A 192 -52.25 65.06 -110.95
C ASN A 192 -53.63 65.68 -111.12
N SER A 193 -54.05 66.54 -110.20
CA SER A 193 -55.32 67.28 -110.29
C SER A 193 -55.28 68.33 -111.39
N ALA A 194 -54.15 69.02 -111.57
CA ALA A 194 -53.94 69.96 -112.68
C ALA A 194 -53.98 69.25 -114.04
N ILE A 195 -53.37 68.08 -114.16
CA ILE A 195 -53.43 67.21 -115.35
C ILE A 195 -54.88 66.81 -115.62
N LYS A 196 -55.60 66.26 -114.63
CA LYS A 196 -57.04 65.91 -114.76
C LYS A 196 -57.90 67.11 -115.15
N CYS A 197 -57.63 68.29 -114.58
CA CYS A 197 -58.34 69.52 -114.93
C CYS A 197 -58.05 69.91 -116.39
N ALA A 198 -56.79 69.89 -116.82
CA ALA A 198 -56.42 70.15 -118.22
C ALA A 198 -57.04 69.13 -119.19
N GLU A 199 -57.08 67.84 -118.83
CA GLU A 199 -57.76 66.79 -119.58
C GLU A 199 -59.27 67.08 -119.70
N SER A 200 -59.92 67.45 -118.60
CA SER A 200 -61.36 67.80 -118.60
C SER A 200 -61.66 69.07 -119.40
N LEU A 201 -60.79 70.08 -119.35
CA LEU A 201 -60.87 71.30 -120.15
C LEU A 201 -60.73 71.01 -121.64
N LEU A 202 -59.75 70.19 -122.03
CA LEU A 202 -59.59 69.71 -123.41
C LEU A 202 -60.82 68.94 -123.89
N GLN A 203 -61.45 68.14 -123.02
CA GLN A 203 -62.69 67.42 -123.34
C GLN A 203 -63.91 68.34 -123.45
N SER A 204 -63.97 69.46 -122.72
CA SER A 204 -65.07 70.44 -122.78
C SER A 204 -64.92 71.48 -123.91
N LEU A 205 -63.72 71.69 -124.43
CA LEU A 205 -63.45 72.71 -125.45
C LEU A 205 -64.17 72.44 -126.78
N ASP A 206 -64.57 71.19 -127.02
CA ASP A 206 -65.36 70.77 -128.18
C ASP A 206 -66.86 71.13 -128.06
N LYS A 207 -67.32 71.64 -126.90
CA LYS A 207 -68.74 71.91 -126.62
C LYS A 207 -68.94 73.10 -125.66
N ASP A 208 -68.62 74.32 -126.10
CA ASP A 208 -69.39 75.56 -125.80
C ASP A 208 -68.56 76.79 -126.17
N ILE A 209 -68.87 77.38 -127.34
CA ILE A 209 -68.39 78.71 -127.73
C ILE A 209 -69.62 79.62 -127.70
N GLY A 210 -69.99 80.13 -126.51
CA GLY A 210 -71.08 81.10 -126.48
C GLY A 210 -71.78 81.32 -125.15
N GLN A 211 -71.06 81.64 -124.06
CA GLN A 211 -71.66 82.38 -122.94
C GLN A 211 -70.69 83.44 -122.42
N GLN A 212 -71.00 84.69 -122.73
CA GLN A 212 -70.32 85.87 -122.20
C GLN A 212 -70.91 86.21 -120.82
N GLU A 213 -70.60 85.36 -119.84
CA GLU A 213 -70.82 85.69 -118.43
C GLU A 213 -69.77 86.72 -117.99
N ASN A 214 -70.04 87.49 -116.93
CA ASN A 214 -69.17 88.55 -116.42
C ASN A 214 -67.82 87.98 -115.93
N ILE A 215 -66.85 87.89 -116.85
CA ILE A 215 -65.52 87.31 -116.67
C ILE A 215 -64.79 87.95 -115.49
N ASP A 216 -64.92 89.26 -115.30
CA ASP A 216 -64.23 90.00 -114.24
C ASP A 216 -64.76 89.65 -112.84
N ALA A 217 -66.07 89.43 -112.69
CA ALA A 217 -66.66 88.99 -111.43
C ALA A 217 -66.24 87.56 -111.08
N LYS A 218 -66.12 86.67 -112.08
CA LYS A 218 -65.70 85.27 -111.91
C LYS A 218 -64.21 85.15 -111.60
N ILE A 219 -63.36 85.95 -112.27
CA ILE A 219 -61.94 86.10 -111.93
C ILE A 219 -61.78 86.63 -110.51
N SER A 220 -62.57 87.63 -110.11
CA SER A 220 -62.53 88.16 -108.75
C SER A 220 -62.93 87.11 -107.71
N SER A 221 -64.00 86.33 -107.94
CA SER A 221 -64.39 85.22 -107.06
C SER A 221 -63.32 84.13 -106.96
N LEU A 222 -62.79 83.66 -108.10
CA LEU A 222 -61.75 82.64 -108.14
C LEU A 222 -60.45 83.13 -107.49
N SER A 223 -60.10 84.41 -107.65
CA SER A 223 -58.93 84.99 -106.99
C SER A 223 -59.10 85.06 -105.47
N ALA A 224 -60.32 85.35 -105.00
CA ALA A 224 -60.66 85.33 -103.58
C ALA A 224 -60.64 83.90 -103.03
N GLU A 225 -61.16 82.92 -103.78
CA GLU A 225 -61.11 81.49 -103.44
C GLU A 225 -59.68 80.96 -103.41
N ILE A 226 -58.83 81.30 -104.39
CA ILE A 226 -57.40 80.95 -104.39
C ILE A 226 -56.70 81.58 -103.18
N SER A 227 -57.03 82.82 -102.83
CA SER A 227 -56.46 83.47 -101.64
C SER A 227 -56.92 82.77 -100.35
N ALA A 228 -58.18 82.37 -100.26
CA ALA A 228 -58.72 81.64 -99.12
C ALA A 228 -58.07 80.25 -98.99
N ILE A 229 -57.94 79.51 -100.10
CA ILE A 229 -57.27 78.20 -100.12
C ILE A 229 -55.79 78.34 -99.75
N LYS A 230 -55.09 79.37 -100.24
CA LYS A 230 -53.69 79.64 -99.83
C LYS A 230 -53.58 79.94 -98.34
N GLN A 231 -54.55 80.66 -97.78
CA GLN A 231 -54.60 80.94 -96.35
C GLN A 231 -54.89 79.68 -95.53
N ASP A 232 -55.80 78.82 -95.99
CA ASP A 232 -56.10 77.53 -95.36
C ASP A 232 -54.90 76.58 -95.44
N ILE A 233 -54.17 76.53 -96.58
CA ILE A 233 -52.92 75.76 -96.71
C ILE A 233 -51.86 76.27 -95.72
N ALA A 234 -51.73 77.60 -95.56
CA ALA A 234 -50.82 78.17 -94.59
C ALA A 234 -51.25 77.85 -93.13
N ARG A 235 -52.55 77.85 -92.84
CA ARG A 235 -53.08 77.44 -91.52
C ARG A 235 -52.80 75.97 -91.24
N ILE A 236 -53.12 75.08 -92.16
CA ILE A 236 -52.91 73.63 -92.00
C ILE A 236 -51.42 73.31 -91.81
N ASN A 237 -50.53 73.90 -92.61
CA ASN A 237 -49.09 73.64 -92.51
C ASN A 237 -48.48 74.16 -91.19
N ASN A 238 -48.88 75.34 -90.73
CA ASN A 238 -48.24 75.98 -89.57
C ASN A 238 -48.89 75.59 -88.24
N GLU A 239 -50.22 75.40 -88.20
CA GLU A 239 -50.97 75.22 -86.95
C GLU A 239 -51.36 73.77 -86.68
N GLU A 240 -51.69 72.98 -87.70
CA GLU A 240 -52.28 71.63 -87.52
C GLU A 240 -51.26 70.51 -87.78
N LEU A 241 -50.47 70.61 -88.84
CA LEU A 241 -49.55 69.57 -89.27
C LEU A 241 -48.38 69.36 -88.29
N LEU A 242 -47.73 70.45 -87.87
CA LEU A 242 -46.56 70.38 -87.00
C LEU A 242 -46.85 69.76 -85.62
N PRO A 243 -47.94 70.10 -84.89
CA PRO A 243 -48.30 69.41 -83.65
C PRO A 243 -48.61 67.93 -83.81
N LEU A 244 -49.29 67.54 -84.89
CA LEU A 244 -49.59 66.13 -85.18
C LEU A 244 -48.30 65.32 -85.45
N LEU A 245 -47.36 65.90 -86.18
CA LEU A 245 -46.06 65.29 -86.42
C LEU A 245 -45.21 65.20 -85.16
N LYS A 246 -45.23 66.23 -84.29
CA LYS A 246 -44.58 66.16 -82.97
C LYS A 246 -45.14 65.04 -82.12
N LYS A 247 -46.46 64.88 -82.06
CA LYS A 247 -47.11 63.78 -81.33
C LYS A 247 -46.73 62.42 -81.90
N LYS A 248 -46.69 62.29 -83.23
CA LYS A 248 -46.26 61.05 -83.91
C LYS A 248 -44.78 60.74 -83.66
N ALA A 249 -43.91 61.75 -83.65
CA ALA A 249 -42.49 61.60 -83.33
C ALA A 249 -42.26 61.14 -81.88
N GLN A 250 -43.04 61.67 -80.92
CA GLN A 250 -43.01 61.23 -79.53
C GLN A 250 -43.47 59.77 -79.39
N LEU A 251 -44.51 59.35 -80.12
CA LEU A 251 -44.95 57.96 -80.11
C LEU A 251 -43.89 56.99 -80.67
N LEU A 252 -43.12 57.42 -81.68
CA LEU A 252 -42.01 56.64 -82.23
C LEU A 252 -40.82 56.54 -81.27
N THR A 253 -40.68 57.48 -80.34
CA THR A 253 -39.62 57.48 -79.33
C THR A 253 -39.93 56.50 -78.18
N ALA A 254 -41.20 56.24 -77.89
CA ALA A 254 -41.63 55.36 -76.82
C ALA A 254 -41.01 53.94 -76.87
N PRO A 255 -40.99 53.21 -78.00
CA PRO A 255 -40.35 51.90 -78.07
C PRO A 255 -38.83 51.96 -77.89
N VAL A 256 -38.16 53.00 -78.40
CA VAL A 256 -36.70 53.20 -78.25
C VAL A 256 -36.32 53.41 -76.79
N VAL A 257 -37.08 54.27 -76.09
CA VAL A 257 -36.88 54.50 -74.64
C VAL A 257 -37.18 53.24 -73.84
N LYS A 258 -38.21 52.47 -74.23
CA LYS A 258 -38.52 51.20 -73.58
C LYS A 258 -37.36 50.20 -73.74
N GLU A 259 -36.86 49.98 -74.96
CA GLU A 259 -35.74 49.07 -75.19
C GLU A 259 -34.46 49.51 -74.45
N TYR A 260 -34.21 50.81 -74.36
CA TYR A 260 -33.11 51.35 -73.56
C TYR A 260 -33.28 51.06 -72.06
N LEU A 261 -34.47 51.31 -71.51
CA LEU A 261 -34.76 51.00 -70.11
C LEU A 261 -34.69 49.49 -69.84
N ASP A 262 -35.21 48.67 -70.74
CA ASP A 262 -35.13 47.21 -70.67
C ASP A 262 -33.65 46.75 -70.68
N HIS A 263 -32.79 47.39 -71.48
CA HIS A 263 -31.34 47.13 -71.49
C HIS A 263 -30.67 47.53 -70.16
N GLN A 264 -31.01 48.69 -69.61
CA GLN A 264 -30.49 49.13 -68.30
C GLN A 264 -30.97 48.21 -67.16
N ILE A 265 -32.23 47.77 -67.18
CA ILE A 265 -32.76 46.80 -66.23
C ILE A 265 -31.99 45.48 -66.34
N ALA A 266 -31.79 44.96 -67.56
CA ALA A 266 -31.03 43.73 -67.77
C ALA A 266 -29.58 43.83 -67.27
N ARG A 267 -28.93 44.99 -67.44
CA ARG A 267 -27.59 45.27 -66.89
C ARG A 267 -27.59 45.26 -65.36
N GLN A 268 -28.58 45.89 -64.74
CA GLN A 268 -28.72 45.88 -63.27
C GLN A 268 -29.02 44.48 -62.73
N ASP A 269 -29.87 43.71 -63.39
CA ASP A 269 -30.16 42.31 -63.02
C ASP A 269 -28.91 41.43 -63.09
N CYS A 270 -28.02 41.65 -64.08
CA CYS A 270 -26.73 40.99 -64.13
C CYS A 270 -25.84 41.32 -62.92
N TYR A 271 -25.77 42.60 -62.53
CA TYR A 271 -25.01 43.00 -61.33
C TYR A 271 -25.61 42.43 -60.05
N ALA A 272 -26.94 42.43 -59.91
CA ALA A 272 -27.63 41.83 -58.77
C ALA A 272 -27.32 40.32 -58.67
N ALA A 273 -27.35 39.59 -59.80
CA ALA A 273 -27.00 38.17 -59.84
C ALA A 273 -25.53 37.90 -59.46
N ILE A 274 -24.60 38.77 -59.88
CA ILE A 274 -23.19 38.69 -59.48
C ILE A 274 -23.03 38.95 -57.98
N GLN A 275 -23.65 40.00 -57.45
CA GLN A 275 -23.62 40.35 -56.02
C GLN A 275 -24.17 39.22 -55.16
N ASP A 276 -25.30 38.62 -55.56
CA ASP A 276 -25.92 37.50 -54.88
C ASP A 276 -25.02 36.24 -54.88
N LYS A 277 -24.29 35.99 -55.98
CA LYS A 277 -23.28 34.91 -56.03
C LYS A 277 -22.11 35.16 -55.08
N ILE A 278 -21.60 36.40 -55.00
CA ILE A 278 -20.54 36.78 -54.05
C ILE A 278 -21.05 36.65 -52.62
N GLY A 279 -22.23 37.20 -52.33
CA GLY A 279 -22.86 37.16 -51.01
C GLY A 279 -23.03 35.73 -50.52
N ARG A 280 -23.54 34.82 -51.36
CA ARG A 280 -23.62 33.38 -51.03
C ARG A 280 -22.27 32.76 -50.69
N HIS A 281 -21.23 33.07 -51.47
CA HIS A 281 -19.89 32.54 -51.22
C HIS A 281 -19.33 33.03 -49.88
N LEU A 282 -19.42 34.34 -49.61
CA LEU A 282 -18.96 34.94 -48.36
C LEU A 282 -19.75 34.44 -47.14
N ILE A 283 -21.07 34.28 -47.25
CA ILE A 283 -21.90 33.69 -46.19
C ILE A 283 -21.44 32.27 -45.91
N ARG A 284 -21.23 31.44 -46.95
CA ARG A 284 -20.74 30.07 -46.79
C ARG A 284 -19.38 30.01 -46.11
N GLN A 285 -18.45 30.87 -46.53
CA GLN A 285 -17.13 30.98 -45.93
C GLN A 285 -17.23 31.35 -44.45
N LYS A 286 -17.99 32.41 -44.14
CA LYS A 286 -18.23 32.87 -42.77
C LYS A 286 -18.86 31.80 -41.89
N THR A 287 -19.93 31.15 -42.34
CA THR A 287 -20.61 30.10 -41.56
C THR A 287 -19.70 28.90 -41.32
N SER A 288 -18.83 28.57 -42.27
CA SER A 288 -17.86 27.49 -42.10
C SER A 288 -16.81 27.85 -41.04
N PHE A 289 -16.30 29.08 -41.03
CA PHE A 289 -15.40 29.56 -39.97
C PHE A 289 -16.08 29.62 -38.60
N GLU A 290 -17.31 30.12 -38.52
CA GLU A 290 -18.09 30.15 -37.27
C GLU A 290 -18.33 28.74 -36.72
N LEU A 291 -18.57 27.75 -37.59
CA LEU A 291 -18.72 26.35 -37.19
C LEU A 291 -17.40 25.79 -36.62
N ILE A 292 -16.27 26.07 -37.27
CA ILE A 292 -14.95 25.67 -36.79
C ILE A 292 -14.67 26.31 -35.43
N GLN A 293 -14.92 27.62 -35.28
CA GLN A 293 -14.77 28.32 -34.01
C GLN A 293 -15.66 27.71 -32.92
N LEU A 294 -16.93 27.44 -33.22
CA LEU A 294 -17.85 26.81 -32.28
C LEU A 294 -17.35 25.43 -31.83
N ALA A 295 -16.78 24.64 -32.74
CA ALA A 295 -16.18 23.35 -32.40
C ALA A 295 -15.04 23.50 -31.38
N TYR A 296 -14.14 24.47 -31.57
CA TYR A 296 -13.08 24.79 -30.60
C TYR A 296 -13.63 25.25 -29.25
N GLU A 297 -14.64 26.12 -29.24
CA GLU A 297 -15.26 26.59 -28.00
C GLU A 297 -15.96 25.47 -27.24
N MET A 298 -16.61 24.54 -27.96
CA MET A 298 -17.23 23.36 -27.37
C MET A 298 -16.19 22.41 -26.79
N GLU A 299 -15.10 22.13 -27.51
CA GLU A 299 -13.98 21.33 -27.01
C GLU A 299 -13.38 21.96 -25.74
N MET A 300 -13.13 23.27 -25.75
CA MET A 300 -12.59 24.00 -24.60
C MET A 300 -13.50 23.88 -23.38
N LYS A 301 -14.82 24.07 -23.56
CA LYS A 301 -15.79 23.89 -22.47
C LYS A 301 -15.79 22.47 -21.93
N LYS A 302 -15.67 21.46 -22.80
CA LYS A 302 -15.58 20.06 -22.38
C LYS A 302 -14.31 19.78 -21.60
N HIS A 303 -13.17 20.32 -22.03
CA HIS A 303 -11.92 20.22 -21.27
C HIS A 303 -12.01 20.90 -19.90
N GLN A 304 -12.67 22.05 -19.79
CA GLN A 304 -12.91 22.70 -18.51
C GLN A 304 -13.81 21.86 -17.59
N GLU A 305 -14.92 21.31 -18.12
CA GLU A 305 -15.79 20.40 -17.37
C GLU A 305 -15.00 19.18 -16.86
N PHE A 306 -14.17 18.56 -17.70
CA PHE A 306 -13.33 17.44 -17.30
C PHE A 306 -12.26 17.83 -16.29
N SER A 307 -11.65 19.02 -16.40
CA SER A 307 -10.70 19.53 -15.40
C SER A 307 -11.36 19.65 -14.04
N CYS A 308 -12.55 20.26 -13.96
CA CYS A 308 -13.28 20.37 -12.69
C CYS A 308 -13.65 18.99 -12.13
N GLN A 309 -14.06 18.03 -12.97
CA GLN A 309 -14.34 16.67 -12.52
C GLN A 309 -13.09 15.96 -11.99
N LEU A 310 -11.94 16.15 -12.64
CA LEU A 310 -10.68 15.57 -12.21
C LEU A 310 -10.20 16.20 -10.89
N GLU A 311 -10.31 17.52 -10.75
CA GLU A 311 -10.01 18.24 -9.50
C GLU A 311 -10.88 17.73 -8.34
N ASN A 312 -12.19 17.58 -8.55
CA ASN A 312 -13.10 17.02 -7.54
C ASN A 312 -12.72 15.58 -7.17
N LEU A 313 -12.30 14.76 -8.14
CA LEU A 313 -11.83 13.40 -7.89
C LEU A 313 -10.54 13.39 -7.06
N VAL A 314 -9.59 14.27 -7.38
CA VAL A 314 -8.34 14.42 -6.61
C VAL A 314 -8.64 14.86 -5.18
N GLU A 315 -9.54 15.82 -4.99
CA GLU A 315 -9.94 16.26 -3.65
C GLU A 315 -10.61 15.12 -2.85
N SER A 316 -11.52 14.38 -3.46
CA SER A 316 -12.15 13.20 -2.85
C SER A 316 -11.14 12.10 -2.48
N LEU A 317 -10.17 11.82 -3.35
CA LEU A 317 -9.10 10.87 -3.07
C LEU A 317 -8.18 11.34 -1.93
N ASN A 318 -7.85 12.63 -1.88
CA ASN A 318 -7.08 13.20 -0.78
C ASN A 318 -7.85 13.11 0.54
N GLN A 319 -9.13 13.47 0.57
CA GLN A 319 -9.98 13.32 1.77
C GLN A 319 -10.05 11.87 2.24
N SER A 320 -10.22 10.92 1.31
CA SER A 320 -10.21 9.50 1.62
C SER A 320 -8.85 9.02 2.15
N THR A 321 -7.75 9.61 1.67
CA THR A 321 -6.40 9.29 2.13
C THR A 321 -6.18 9.82 3.54
N ASP A 322 -6.59 11.06 3.82
CA ASP A 322 -6.52 11.67 5.15
C ASP A 322 -7.36 10.89 6.17
N GLU A 323 -8.57 10.45 5.80
CA GLU A 323 -9.41 9.60 6.64
C GLU A 323 -8.74 8.25 6.93
N LEU A 324 -8.11 7.65 5.92
CA LEU A 324 -7.39 6.39 6.09
C LEU A 324 -6.18 6.57 7.01
N GLU A 325 -5.40 7.64 6.83
CA GLU A 325 -4.25 7.98 7.68
C GLU A 325 -4.69 8.19 9.13
N GLN A 326 -5.78 8.92 9.37
CA GLN A 326 -6.36 9.09 10.71
C GLN A 326 -6.78 7.74 11.33
N ARG A 327 -7.44 6.87 10.55
CA ARG A 327 -7.81 5.53 11.04
C ARG A 327 -6.59 4.69 11.37
N LEU A 328 -5.56 4.71 10.52
CA LEU A 328 -4.30 4.00 10.75
C LEU A 328 -3.58 4.53 12.00
N GLN A 329 -3.59 5.84 12.23
CA GLN A 329 -3.04 6.45 13.44
C GLN A 329 -3.78 5.98 14.70
N VAL A 330 -5.11 5.96 14.70
CA VAL A 330 -5.91 5.43 15.82
C VAL A 330 -5.61 3.95 16.09
N ILE A 331 -5.44 3.15 15.03
CA ILE A 331 -5.05 1.74 15.16
C ILE A 331 -3.63 1.63 15.74
N ALA A 332 -2.67 2.43 15.27
CA ALA A 332 -1.30 2.43 15.77
C ALA A 332 -1.25 2.79 17.26
N GLU A 333 -2.00 3.82 17.69
CA GLU A 333 -2.11 4.22 19.10
C GLU A 333 -2.73 3.13 19.97
N ARG A 334 -3.78 2.45 19.49
CA ARG A 334 -4.36 1.29 20.20
C ARG A 334 -3.37 0.11 20.28
N THR A 335 -2.58 -0.10 19.24
CA THR A 335 -1.58 -1.17 19.19
C THR A 335 -0.42 -0.88 20.14
N GLU A 336 -0.01 0.38 20.27
CA GLU A 336 0.95 0.84 21.28
C GLU A 336 0.43 0.58 22.71
N GLN A 337 -0.85 0.88 22.98
CA GLN A 337 -1.48 0.59 24.28
C GLN A 337 -1.64 -0.92 24.57
N ALA A 338 -1.73 -1.74 23.52
CA ALA A 338 -1.84 -3.19 23.60
C ALA A 338 -0.49 -3.90 23.80
N LYS A 339 0.64 -3.18 23.82
CA LYS A 339 1.93 -3.78 24.20
C LYS A 339 1.80 -4.44 25.59
N PRO A 340 2.24 -5.70 25.76
CA PRO A 340 2.11 -6.39 27.04
C PRO A 340 2.84 -5.57 28.11
N ARG A 341 2.06 -5.07 29.08
CA ARG A 341 2.60 -4.28 30.19
C ARG A 341 3.65 -5.12 30.91
N SER A 342 4.87 -4.61 31.02
CA SER A 342 5.95 -5.30 31.74
C SER A 342 5.64 -5.47 33.23
N THR A 343 4.74 -4.62 33.74
CA THR A 343 4.26 -4.55 35.11
C THR A 343 3.01 -5.40 35.33
N ILE A 344 3.02 -6.18 36.41
CA ILE A 344 1.88 -6.95 36.88
C ILE A 344 0.80 -5.97 37.36
N SER A 345 -0.39 -6.06 36.77
CA SER A 345 -1.54 -5.26 37.19
C SER A 345 -1.96 -5.62 38.62
N PRO A 346 -2.33 -4.65 39.47
CA PRO A 346 -2.88 -4.96 40.80
C PRO A 346 -4.20 -5.76 40.74
N GLU A 347 -4.90 -5.74 39.62
CA GLU A 347 -6.12 -6.52 39.36
C GLU A 347 -5.82 -8.00 39.07
N ASP A 348 -4.60 -8.31 38.63
CA ASP A 348 -4.15 -9.69 38.42
C ASP A 348 -3.79 -10.33 39.77
N GLY A 349 -4.84 -10.72 40.49
CA GLY A 349 -4.74 -11.31 41.83
C GLY A 349 -3.92 -12.61 41.86
N LEU A 350 -3.84 -13.34 40.75
CA LEU A 350 -3.04 -14.56 40.64
C LEU A 350 -1.55 -14.23 40.55
N ALA A 351 -1.15 -13.39 39.59
CA ALA A 351 0.25 -13.00 39.45
C ALA A 351 0.75 -12.23 40.69
N CYS A 352 -0.07 -11.36 41.27
CA CYS A 352 0.27 -10.65 42.50
C CYS A 352 0.50 -11.58 43.70
N ARG A 353 -0.30 -12.66 43.80
CA ARG A 353 -0.19 -13.63 44.90
C ARG A 353 0.96 -14.61 44.69
N LEU A 354 1.22 -15.02 43.44
CA LEU A 354 2.41 -15.81 43.08
C LEU A 354 3.68 -15.02 43.40
N TYR A 355 3.70 -13.73 43.08
CA TYR A 355 4.79 -12.83 43.41
C TYR A 355 5.02 -12.75 44.93
N GLN A 356 3.95 -12.58 45.72
CA GLN A 356 4.04 -12.55 47.19
C GLN A 356 4.54 -13.88 47.79
N LEU A 357 4.14 -15.02 47.23
CA LEU A 357 4.59 -16.34 47.65
C LEU A 357 6.09 -16.54 47.36
N LEU A 358 6.57 -16.06 46.22
CA LEU A 358 7.96 -16.21 45.78
C LEU A 358 8.92 -15.17 46.38
N GLU A 359 8.45 -13.95 46.66
CA GLU A 359 9.26 -12.85 47.22
C GLU A 359 9.71 -13.09 48.67
N GLY A 360 9.05 -14.03 49.36
CA GLY A 360 9.53 -14.61 50.62
C GLY A 360 10.01 -13.57 51.63
N GLY A 361 9.11 -12.68 52.08
CA GLY A 361 9.37 -11.73 53.18
C GLY A 361 10.57 -10.78 53.02
N SER A 362 11.12 -10.63 51.81
CA SER A 362 12.30 -9.78 51.58
C SER A 362 11.95 -8.29 51.73
N LYS A 363 12.73 -7.57 52.54
CA LYS A 363 12.48 -6.15 52.92
C LYS A 363 12.67 -5.13 51.78
N LYS A 364 12.99 -5.58 50.56
CA LYS A 364 13.21 -4.72 49.39
C LYS A 364 11.99 -4.81 48.48
N GLN A 365 10.90 -4.15 48.86
CA GLN A 365 9.74 -3.99 47.99
C GLN A 365 10.16 -3.23 46.74
N GLN A 366 10.23 -3.92 45.60
CA GLN A 366 10.33 -3.24 44.31
C GLN A 366 9.04 -2.43 44.12
N LEU A 367 9.17 -1.14 43.79
CA LEU A 367 8.05 -0.21 43.57
C LEU A 367 7.03 -0.72 42.54
N PHE A 368 7.48 -1.58 41.62
CA PHE A 368 6.65 -2.19 40.59
C PHE A 368 6.96 -3.68 40.47
N LYS A 369 5.94 -4.53 40.62
CA LYS A 369 6.04 -5.96 40.37
C LYS A 369 6.07 -6.17 38.86
N THR A 370 7.09 -6.85 38.32
CA THR A 370 7.21 -7.10 36.88
C THR A 370 7.16 -8.59 36.58
N TYR A 371 6.63 -8.97 35.41
CA TYR A 371 6.60 -10.39 34.99
C TYR A 371 8.02 -10.97 34.85
N LYS A 372 9.01 -10.14 34.48
CA LYS A 372 10.42 -10.52 34.41
C LYS A 372 11.03 -10.84 35.77
N SER A 373 10.73 -10.07 36.82
CA SER A 373 11.22 -10.40 38.16
C SER A 373 10.52 -11.63 38.74
N LEU A 374 9.25 -11.85 38.41
CA LEU A 374 8.53 -13.09 38.74
C LEU A 374 9.19 -14.31 38.10
N GLU A 375 9.55 -14.23 36.81
CA GLU A 375 10.27 -15.29 36.10
C GLU A 375 11.62 -15.59 36.75
N GLN A 376 12.41 -14.57 37.08
CA GLN A 376 13.70 -14.75 37.77
C GLN A 376 13.54 -15.44 39.13
N MET A 377 12.51 -15.08 39.91
CA MET A 377 12.23 -15.74 41.18
C MET A 377 11.76 -17.19 40.98
N ALA A 378 10.97 -17.47 39.95
CA ALA A 378 10.56 -18.83 39.62
C ALA A 378 11.77 -19.70 39.15
N GLN A 379 12.68 -19.13 38.37
CA GLN A 379 13.93 -19.78 37.98
C GLN A 379 14.82 -20.08 39.19
N LYS A 380 14.93 -19.12 40.12
CA LYS A 380 15.66 -19.33 41.37
C LYS A 380 15.05 -20.46 42.20
N LEU A 381 13.71 -20.46 42.37
CA LEU A 381 13.03 -21.53 43.10
C LEU A 381 13.28 -22.90 42.45
N LYS A 382 13.26 -22.98 41.12
CA LYS A 382 13.57 -24.22 40.40
C LYS A 382 15.00 -24.70 40.69
N GLN A 383 15.97 -23.79 40.73
CA GLN A 383 17.35 -24.12 41.09
C GLN A 383 17.48 -24.56 42.55
N ASP A 384 16.80 -23.86 43.47
CA ASP A 384 16.79 -24.21 44.89
C ASP A 384 16.16 -25.60 45.11
N CYS A 385 15.06 -25.93 44.42
CA CYS A 385 14.47 -27.27 44.46
C CYS A 385 15.42 -28.35 43.94
N ALA A 386 16.08 -28.12 42.80
CA ALA A 386 17.06 -29.06 42.26
C ALA A 386 18.24 -29.28 43.23
N ALA A 387 18.75 -28.21 43.85
CA ALA A 387 19.83 -28.31 44.83
C ALA A 387 19.42 -29.11 46.08
N VAL A 388 18.18 -28.96 46.56
CA VAL A 388 17.65 -29.73 47.69
C VAL A 388 17.44 -31.20 47.30
N GLU A 389 16.95 -31.49 46.09
CA GLU A 389 16.84 -32.86 45.57
C GLU A 389 18.22 -33.54 45.49
N ASP A 390 19.23 -32.84 44.97
CA ASP A 390 20.61 -33.34 44.89
C ASP A 390 21.19 -33.58 46.30
N GLN A 391 20.97 -32.66 47.24
CA GLN A 391 21.43 -32.80 48.63
C GLN A 391 20.72 -33.97 49.34
N LEU A 392 19.43 -34.18 49.07
CA LEU A 392 18.67 -35.30 49.60
C LEU A 392 19.17 -36.63 49.01
N ALA A 393 19.46 -36.67 47.72
CA ALA A 393 20.04 -37.84 47.06
C ALA A 393 21.42 -38.18 47.62
N ALA A 394 22.28 -37.18 47.83
CA ALA A 394 23.59 -37.34 48.46
C ALA A 394 23.45 -37.87 49.91
N SER A 395 22.57 -37.29 50.71
CA SER A 395 22.28 -37.75 52.08
C SER A 395 21.73 -39.18 52.10
N ALA A 396 20.83 -39.52 51.18
CA ALA A 396 20.30 -40.88 51.06
C ALA A 396 21.40 -41.89 50.68
N GLN A 397 22.33 -41.50 49.81
CA GLN A 397 23.49 -42.33 49.44
C GLN A 397 24.46 -42.51 50.62
N GLU A 398 24.74 -41.44 51.38
CA GLU A 398 25.56 -41.52 52.60
C GLU A 398 24.91 -42.43 53.65
N GLN A 399 23.58 -42.31 53.87
CA GLN A 399 22.85 -43.19 54.77
C GLN A 399 22.86 -44.64 54.30
N SER A 400 22.73 -44.88 53.00
CA SER A 400 22.87 -46.23 52.41
C SER A 400 24.27 -46.82 52.63
N LEU A 401 25.33 -46.02 52.48
CA LEU A 401 26.70 -46.46 52.73
C LEU A 401 26.91 -46.77 54.21
N LEU A 402 26.45 -45.91 55.12
CA LEU A 402 26.48 -46.14 56.57
C LEU A 402 25.75 -47.43 56.96
N LEU A 403 24.57 -47.68 56.39
CA LEU A 403 23.83 -48.91 56.62
C LEU A 403 24.58 -50.14 56.10
N SER A 404 25.16 -50.07 54.90
CA SER A 404 25.96 -51.18 54.34
C SER A 404 27.21 -51.49 55.16
N ASN A 405 27.88 -50.45 55.70
CA ASN A 405 29.01 -50.62 56.59
C ASN A 405 28.58 -51.28 57.91
N LEU A 406 27.45 -50.83 58.48
CA LEU A 406 26.92 -51.42 59.71
C LEU A 406 26.48 -52.88 59.52
N GLU A 407 25.86 -53.21 58.39
CA GLU A 407 25.55 -54.59 58.02
C GLU A 407 26.83 -55.43 57.88
N GLY A 408 27.87 -54.90 57.22
CA GLY A 408 29.17 -55.53 57.13
C GLY A 408 29.84 -55.75 58.49
N ASP A 409 29.76 -54.77 59.40
CA ASP A 409 30.28 -54.86 60.77
C ASP A 409 29.51 -55.91 61.57
N VAL A 410 28.18 -55.97 61.43
CA VAL A 410 27.34 -56.99 62.06
C VAL A 410 27.67 -58.39 61.52
N ASP A 411 27.86 -58.53 60.21
CA ASP A 411 28.25 -59.79 59.58
C ASP A 411 29.67 -60.22 59.99
N ALA A 412 30.61 -59.28 60.12
CA ALA A 412 31.95 -59.55 60.64
C ALA A 412 31.91 -60.01 62.10
N LEU A 413 31.11 -59.35 62.93
CA LEU A 413 30.89 -59.75 64.33
C LEU A 413 30.24 -61.13 64.41
N ARG A 414 29.27 -61.41 63.53
CA ARG A 414 28.61 -62.71 63.43
C ARG A 414 29.57 -63.79 62.96
N GLY A 415 30.44 -63.48 61.99
CA GLY A 415 31.53 -64.37 61.55
C GLY A 415 32.50 -64.71 62.68
N ALA A 416 32.91 -63.71 63.46
CA ALA A 416 33.82 -63.89 64.60
C ALA A 416 33.20 -64.68 65.76
N LEU A 417 31.90 -64.49 66.04
CA LEU A 417 31.22 -65.18 67.14
C LEU A 417 30.80 -66.61 66.80
N TYR A 418 30.54 -66.89 65.53
CA TYR A 418 30.02 -68.18 65.08
C TYR A 418 31.06 -69.06 64.36
N CYS A 419 32.21 -68.52 63.90
CA CYS A 419 33.29 -69.28 63.24
C CYS A 419 32.79 -70.33 62.20
N GLY A 420 31.69 -70.04 61.49
CA GLY A 420 31.07 -70.97 60.52
C GLY A 420 30.20 -72.10 61.10
N THR A 421 29.97 -72.16 62.42
CA THR A 421 29.08 -73.10 63.09
C THR A 421 27.97 -72.36 63.85
N ASN A 422 26.71 -72.84 63.79
CA ASN A 422 25.56 -72.18 64.44
C ASN A 422 25.54 -72.23 65.98
N GLN A 423 26.70 -72.36 66.65
CA GLN A 423 26.85 -72.35 68.10
C GLN A 423 27.88 -71.29 68.51
N ILE A 424 27.52 -70.45 69.48
CA ILE A 424 28.35 -69.35 69.99
C ILE A 424 29.57 -69.95 70.72
N GLN A 425 30.78 -69.69 70.23
CA GLN A 425 32.01 -70.09 70.91
C GLN A 425 32.56 -68.93 71.76
N LEU A 426 32.34 -69.00 73.08
CA LEU A 426 32.89 -68.05 74.07
C LEU A 426 34.30 -68.43 74.57
N GLN A 427 34.96 -69.41 73.93
CA GLN A 427 36.30 -69.86 74.30
C GLN A 427 37.26 -69.56 73.15
N SER A 428 38.17 -68.60 73.35
CA SER A 428 39.21 -68.33 72.36
C SER A 428 40.24 -69.45 72.39
N PRO A 429 40.58 -70.05 71.24
CA PRO A 429 41.59 -71.11 71.15
C PRO A 429 42.96 -70.66 71.70
N GLU A 430 43.32 -69.37 71.60
CA GLU A 430 44.56 -68.86 72.20
C GLU A 430 44.59 -68.98 73.75
N LEU A 431 43.46 -68.73 74.43
CA LEU A 431 43.38 -68.90 75.89
C LEU A 431 43.41 -70.39 76.27
N THR A 432 42.79 -71.27 75.47
CA THR A 432 42.78 -72.71 75.75
C THR A 432 44.17 -73.34 75.63
N GLU A 433 44.99 -72.91 74.66
CA GLU A 433 46.39 -73.32 74.56
C GLU A 433 47.23 -72.78 75.72
N GLN A 434 47.03 -71.51 76.11
CA GLN A 434 47.74 -70.94 77.27
C GLN A 434 47.41 -71.66 78.59
N PHE A 435 46.15 -72.06 78.78
CA PHE A 435 45.76 -72.85 79.96
C PHE A 435 46.37 -74.26 79.96
N HIS A 436 46.47 -74.93 78.81
CA HIS A 436 47.14 -76.24 78.73
C HIS A 436 48.64 -76.13 79.02
N GLN A 437 49.32 -75.09 78.52
CA GLN A 437 50.74 -74.87 78.82
C GLN A 437 50.97 -74.62 80.32
N LEU A 438 50.10 -73.85 80.95
CA LEU A 438 50.17 -73.58 82.39
C LEU A 438 49.97 -74.86 83.23
N GLU A 439 49.11 -75.77 82.77
CA GLU A 439 48.84 -77.05 83.43
C GLU A 439 50.06 -78.00 83.35
N VAL A 440 50.73 -78.03 82.19
CA VAL A 440 52.00 -78.77 82.00
C VAL A 440 53.11 -78.24 82.92
N ASP A 441 53.29 -76.92 82.99
CA ASP A 441 54.29 -76.29 83.84
C ASP A 441 54.02 -76.56 85.35
N LEU A 442 52.74 -76.64 85.75
CA LEU A 442 52.34 -76.94 87.12
C LEU A 442 52.65 -78.39 87.52
N ASP A 443 52.45 -79.33 86.60
CA ASP A 443 52.77 -80.75 86.82
C ASP A 443 54.28 -80.99 86.92
N GLU A 444 55.09 -80.27 86.12
CA GLU A 444 56.55 -80.35 86.19
C GLU A 444 57.08 -79.83 87.54
N LEU A 445 56.53 -78.70 88.03
CA LEU A 445 56.85 -78.18 89.36
C LEU A 445 56.49 -79.17 90.48
N ASN A 446 55.32 -79.81 90.39
CA ASN A 446 54.89 -80.83 91.34
C ASN A 446 55.83 -82.05 91.35
N HIS A 447 56.39 -82.41 90.19
CA HIS A 447 57.34 -83.52 90.12
C HIS A 447 58.68 -83.16 90.79
N LEU A 448 59.21 -81.97 90.53
CA LEU A 448 60.44 -81.45 91.16
C LEU A 448 60.30 -81.33 92.69
N LEU A 449 59.13 -80.90 93.18
CA LEU A 449 58.89 -80.78 94.61
C LEU A 449 58.87 -82.15 95.31
N LYS A 450 58.32 -83.17 94.65
CA LYS A 450 58.34 -84.56 95.15
C LYS A 450 59.77 -85.10 95.23
N ASP A 451 60.60 -84.86 94.23
CA ASP A 451 62.00 -85.31 94.21
C ASP A 451 62.81 -84.65 95.33
N LEU A 452 62.63 -83.35 95.56
CA LEU A 452 63.27 -82.64 96.67
C LEU A 452 62.87 -83.22 98.03
N VAL A 453 61.60 -83.55 98.22
CA VAL A 453 61.11 -84.17 99.47
C VAL A 453 61.73 -85.56 99.67
N VAL A 454 61.92 -86.33 98.61
CA VAL A 454 62.60 -87.63 98.68
C VAL A 454 64.08 -87.44 99.07
N ASP A 455 64.78 -86.50 98.44
CA ASP A 455 66.18 -86.19 98.76
C ASP A 455 66.34 -85.72 100.22
N LEU A 456 65.48 -84.82 100.70
CA LEU A 456 65.48 -84.36 102.09
C LEU A 456 65.19 -85.49 103.09
N LYS A 457 64.27 -86.40 102.77
CA LYS A 457 64.02 -87.59 103.61
C LYS A 457 65.23 -88.52 103.66
N SER A 458 65.95 -88.67 102.55
CA SER A 458 67.19 -89.48 102.50
C SER A 458 68.31 -88.85 103.32
N LYS A 459 68.50 -87.53 103.24
CA LYS A 459 69.47 -86.79 104.07
C LYS A 459 69.11 -86.83 105.55
N ARG A 460 67.81 -86.77 105.87
CA ARG A 460 67.31 -86.92 107.25
C ARG A 460 67.59 -88.32 107.80
N SER A 461 67.32 -89.38 107.05
CA SER A 461 67.62 -90.75 107.50
C SER A 461 69.13 -91.01 107.64
N PHE A 462 69.95 -90.37 106.79
CA PHE A 462 71.41 -90.41 106.91
C PHE A 462 71.91 -89.70 108.19
N LEU A 463 71.29 -88.58 108.55
CA LEU A 463 71.57 -87.86 109.80
C LEU A 463 71.11 -88.62 111.04
N GLU A 464 69.94 -89.28 111.00
CA GLU A 464 69.40 -90.04 112.14
C GLU A 464 70.15 -91.38 112.38
N SER A 465 70.78 -91.96 111.36
CA SER A 465 71.51 -93.23 111.47
C SER A 465 72.96 -93.07 111.96
N ASN A 466 73.55 -91.88 111.86
CA ASN A 466 74.94 -91.63 112.23
C ASN A 466 75.06 -90.73 113.47
N ARG A 467 75.33 -91.35 114.62
CA ARG A 467 75.48 -90.67 115.93
C ARG A 467 76.54 -89.56 115.94
N LEU A 468 77.60 -89.67 115.12
CA LEU A 468 78.63 -88.63 115.02
C LEU A 468 78.11 -87.37 114.31
N LEU A 469 77.37 -87.53 113.20
CA LEU A 469 76.79 -86.40 112.45
C LEU A 469 75.66 -85.71 113.21
N GLN A 470 74.92 -86.46 114.03
CA GLN A 470 73.90 -85.89 114.91
C GLN A 470 74.53 -85.00 115.99
N MET A 471 75.65 -85.43 116.56
CA MET A 471 76.40 -84.64 117.54
C MET A 471 77.09 -83.42 116.89
N GLU A 472 77.64 -83.57 115.68
CA GLU A 472 78.17 -82.44 114.90
C GLU A 472 77.08 -81.42 114.54
N ARG A 473 75.89 -81.88 114.15
CA ARG A 473 74.73 -81.00 113.91
C ARG A 473 74.32 -80.27 115.19
N ASP A 474 74.23 -80.96 116.32
CA ASP A 474 73.85 -80.31 117.58
C ASP A 474 74.90 -79.26 117.98
N LEU A 475 76.20 -79.57 117.86
CA LEU A 475 77.29 -78.59 118.00
C LEU A 475 77.16 -77.41 117.02
N TYR A 476 76.86 -77.67 115.74
CA TYR A 476 76.69 -76.64 114.71
C TYR A 476 75.46 -75.76 114.99
N VAL A 477 74.36 -76.34 115.48
CA VAL A 477 73.15 -75.61 115.86
C VAL A 477 73.40 -74.78 117.11
N HIS A 478 74.09 -75.32 118.13
CA HIS A 478 74.42 -74.58 119.34
C HIS A 478 75.46 -73.48 119.09
N PHE A 479 76.41 -73.66 118.18
CA PHE A 479 77.36 -72.62 117.74
C PHE A 479 76.66 -71.35 117.21
N PHE A 480 75.53 -71.49 116.51
CA PHE A 480 74.79 -70.34 115.99
C PHE A 480 73.65 -69.85 116.89
N LYS A 481 73.22 -70.62 117.89
CA LYS A 481 72.02 -70.31 118.68
C LYS A 481 72.27 -70.01 120.15
N ASP A 482 73.30 -70.58 120.79
CA ASP A 482 73.50 -70.45 122.24
C ASP A 482 74.95 -70.78 122.67
N GLU A 483 75.76 -69.73 122.88
CA GLU A 483 77.19 -69.85 123.21
C GLU A 483 77.43 -70.47 124.60
N GLU A 484 76.53 -70.20 125.56
CA GLU A 484 76.62 -70.74 126.93
C GLU A 484 76.35 -72.26 126.97
N GLN A 485 75.41 -72.77 126.17
CA GLN A 485 75.14 -74.21 126.05
C GLN A 485 76.25 -74.96 125.29
N LEU A 486 76.87 -74.31 124.29
CA LEU A 486 78.03 -74.86 123.62
C LEU A 486 79.19 -75.03 124.60
N LYS A 487 79.44 -74.02 125.44
CA LYS A 487 80.48 -74.04 126.46
C LYS A 487 80.27 -75.16 127.49
N GLU A 488 79.04 -75.36 127.95
CA GLU A 488 78.69 -76.45 128.88
C GLU A 488 78.81 -77.85 128.24
N MET A 489 78.52 -77.98 126.94
CA MET A 489 78.60 -79.26 126.23
C MET A 489 80.05 -79.62 125.87
N VAL A 490 80.88 -78.62 125.52
CA VAL A 490 82.32 -78.77 125.33
C VAL A 490 83.03 -79.02 126.67
N GLU A 491 82.68 -78.32 127.75
CA GLU A 491 83.23 -78.59 129.09
C GLU A 491 82.86 -80.00 129.57
N ARG A 492 81.65 -80.51 129.29
CA ARG A 492 81.30 -81.91 129.59
C ARG A 492 82.11 -82.93 128.78
N LEU A 493 82.41 -82.63 127.51
CA LEU A 493 83.27 -83.47 126.67
C LEU A 493 84.73 -83.41 127.14
N GLU A 494 85.23 -82.24 127.56
CA GLU A 494 86.55 -82.08 128.17
C GLU A 494 86.63 -82.81 129.51
N GLN A 495 85.62 -82.70 130.37
CA GLN A 495 85.56 -83.43 131.65
C GLN A 495 85.47 -84.95 131.43
N GLN A 496 84.75 -85.43 130.41
CA GLN A 496 84.75 -86.85 130.04
C GLN A 496 86.11 -87.33 129.49
N SER A 497 86.89 -86.44 128.87
CA SER A 497 88.26 -86.73 128.42
C SER A 497 89.26 -86.71 129.58
N GLN A 498 89.14 -85.76 130.52
CA GLN A 498 89.98 -85.63 131.71
C GLN A 498 89.71 -86.72 132.75
N ALA A 499 88.46 -87.17 132.92
CA ALA A 499 88.11 -88.31 133.78
C ALA A 499 88.63 -89.66 133.26
N LYS A 500 89.03 -89.74 131.99
CA LYS A 500 89.77 -90.89 131.44
C LYS A 500 91.30 -90.73 131.53
N ALA A 501 91.81 -89.54 131.85
CA ALA A 501 93.24 -89.21 131.84
C ALA A 501 93.88 -89.08 133.23
N SER A 502 93.12 -88.94 134.32
CA SER A 502 93.66 -88.80 135.70
C SER A 502 93.45 -90.02 136.61
N GLY A 503 93.01 -91.17 136.06
CA GLY A 503 92.93 -92.47 136.72
C GLY A 503 94.09 -93.42 136.41
N LEU A 504 95.13 -92.94 135.75
CA LEU A 504 96.33 -93.70 135.40
C LEU A 504 97.54 -92.85 135.74
N GLU A 505 98.38 -93.37 136.64
CA GLU A 505 99.75 -92.94 136.96
C GLU A 505 99.93 -92.02 138.19
N ASP A 506 99.99 -92.68 139.36
CA ASP A 506 101.18 -92.58 140.20
C ASP A 506 101.55 -93.97 140.75
N GLU A 507 101.96 -94.87 139.85
CA GLU A 507 102.89 -95.98 140.12
C GLU A 507 103.75 -96.24 138.86
N ASN A 508 104.56 -95.23 138.56
CA ASN A 508 106.01 -95.28 138.36
C ASN A 508 106.68 -96.17 137.27
N PHE A 509 107.27 -95.39 136.36
CA PHE A 509 108.64 -95.44 135.83
C PHE A 509 108.98 -96.32 134.61
N THR A 510 109.18 -95.55 133.52
CA THR A 510 110.30 -95.59 132.55
C THR A 510 110.33 -96.61 131.41
N THR A 511 110.37 -96.00 130.22
CA THR A 511 111.20 -96.29 129.03
C THR A 511 110.81 -97.51 128.19
N SER A 512 110.68 -97.42 126.87
CA SER A 512 111.19 -96.43 125.88
C SER A 512 110.13 -95.97 124.90
#